data_AF-A0A3C1DUK9-F1
#
_entry.id   AF-A0A3C1DUK9-F1
#
_cell.length_a   1.000
_cell.length_b   1.000
_cell.length_c   1.000
_cell.angle_alpha   90.00
_cell.angle_beta   90.00
_cell.angle_gamma   90.00
#
_symmetry.space_group_name_H-M   'P 1'
#
loop_
_entity.id
_entity.type
_entity.pdbx_description
1 polymer ?
#
loop_
_entity_poly.entity_id
_entity_poly.type
_entity_poly.pdbx_seq_one_letter_code
_entity_poly.pdbx_strand_id
1 'polypeptide(L)'
;SNLDAKLRVQTRTQIASLQRRLGVTTVYVTHDQTEALTMGDRIAVLKDGVLQQVGTPRDLYANPKNVFVAGFIGSPAMNLFTADLVEGGLKFGTAVAAIDRDTMAATSNTKVTIGVRPEDVRVSSTGEGL
;
A
#
# COMPACT_ATOMS: atom_id res chain seq x y z
N SER A 1 11.65 -23.68 1.30
CA SER A 1 12.06 -22.67 2.31
C SER A 1 11.96 -23.34 3.67
N ASN A 2 13.08 -23.83 4.23
CA ASN A 2 13.08 -24.92 5.25
C ASN A 2 13.66 -24.49 6.63
N LEU A 3 13.75 -23.19 6.92
CA LEU A 3 14.10 -22.71 8.26
C LEU A 3 12.84 -22.43 9.08
N ASP A 4 12.89 -22.86 10.35
CA ASP A 4 11.93 -22.55 11.41
C ASP A 4 11.62 -21.04 11.49
N ALA A 5 10.35 -20.70 11.74
CA ALA A 5 9.86 -19.33 11.63
C ALA A 5 10.56 -18.37 12.60
N LYS A 6 10.92 -18.81 13.81
CA LYS A 6 11.65 -17.98 14.78
C LYS A 6 13.09 -17.75 14.36
N LEU A 7 13.76 -18.81 13.88
CA LEU A 7 15.12 -18.68 13.35
C LEU A 7 15.17 -17.71 12.17
N ARG A 8 14.14 -17.74 11.29
CA ARG A 8 14.07 -16.83 10.14
C ARG A 8 14.01 -15.36 10.57
N VAL A 9 13.20 -15.01 11.56
CA VAL A 9 13.11 -13.64 12.08
C VAL A 9 14.44 -13.18 12.68
N GLN A 10 15.11 -14.04 13.46
CA GLN A 10 16.41 -13.70 14.05
C GLN A 10 17.50 -13.49 12.99
N THR A 11 17.59 -14.39 12.01
CA THR A 11 18.58 -14.27 10.94
C THR A 11 18.33 -13.02 10.07
N ARG A 12 17.07 -12.63 9.81
CA ARG A 12 16.73 -11.38 9.10
C ARG A 12 17.31 -10.15 9.81
N THR A 13 17.08 -10.02 11.12
CA THR A 13 17.61 -8.91 11.92
C THR A 13 19.14 -8.86 11.90
N GLN A 14 19.78 -10.03 11.96
CA GLN A 14 21.25 -10.13 11.88
C GLN A 14 21.79 -9.69 10.51
N ILE A 15 21.15 -10.11 9.41
CA ILE A 15 21.53 -9.71 8.05
C ILE A 15 21.38 -8.19 7.87
N ALA A 16 20.24 -7.62 8.29
CA ALA A 16 19.99 -6.19 8.21
C ALA A 16 21.04 -5.38 9.00
N SER A 17 21.34 -5.81 10.22
CA SER A 17 22.35 -5.19 11.08
C SER A 17 23.76 -5.28 10.47
N LEU A 18 24.12 -6.45 9.93
CA LEU A 18 25.42 -6.66 9.30
C LEU A 18 25.59 -5.81 8.04
N GLN A 19 24.60 -5.80 7.15
CA GLN A 19 24.62 -4.96 5.94
C GLN A 19 24.80 -3.49 6.30
N ARG A 20 24.02 -3.00 7.27
CA ARG A 20 24.09 -1.61 7.72
C ARG A 20 25.43 -1.25 8.34
N ARG A 21 26.05 -2.20 9.06
CA ARG A 21 27.40 -2.03 9.63
C ARG A 21 28.50 -2.03 8.58
N LEU A 22 28.36 -2.86 7.54
CA LEU A 22 29.37 -2.98 6.47
C LEU A 22 29.27 -1.85 5.43
N GLY A 23 28.11 -1.19 5.31
CA GLY A 23 27.92 -0.08 4.37
C GLY A 23 28.00 -0.49 2.89
N VAL A 24 27.87 -1.78 2.59
CA VAL A 24 27.94 -2.30 1.23
C VAL A 24 26.60 -2.16 0.52
N THR A 25 26.64 -1.72 -0.74
CA THR A 25 25.46 -1.68 -1.61
C THR A 25 24.92 -3.09 -1.76
N THR A 26 23.68 -3.29 -1.33
CA THR A 26 23.05 -4.62 -1.27
C THR A 26 21.72 -4.59 -2.01
N VAL A 27 21.49 -5.59 -2.86
CA VAL A 27 20.17 -5.85 -3.46
C VAL A 27 19.62 -7.11 -2.80
N TYR A 28 18.46 -6.98 -2.16
CA TYR A 28 17.76 -8.08 -1.51
C TYR A 28 16.43 -8.33 -2.20
N VAL A 29 16.16 -9.59 -2.57
CA VAL A 29 14.94 -9.99 -3.28
C VAL A 29 14.09 -10.83 -2.34
N THR A 30 12.83 -10.44 -2.20
CA THR A 30 11.85 -11.13 -1.38
C THR A 30 10.45 -11.05 -1.95
N HIS A 31 9.60 -11.99 -1.53
CA HIS A 31 8.14 -11.96 -1.74
C HIS A 31 7.38 -11.54 -0.47
N ASP A 32 8.07 -11.33 0.66
CA ASP A 32 7.50 -10.93 1.95
C ASP A 32 7.60 -9.41 2.10
N GLN A 33 6.45 -8.74 2.08
CA GLN A 33 6.41 -7.28 2.24
C GLN A 33 6.93 -6.81 3.60
N THR A 34 6.83 -7.62 4.66
CA THR A 34 7.36 -7.25 5.99
C THR A 34 8.88 -7.17 5.95
N GLU A 35 9.54 -8.10 5.25
CA GLU A 35 10.99 -8.04 5.02
C GLU A 35 11.36 -6.78 4.24
N ALA A 36 10.64 -6.50 3.15
CA ALA A 36 10.91 -5.31 2.33
C ALA A 36 10.76 -4.00 3.12
N LEU A 37 9.65 -3.84 3.86
CA LEU A 37 9.31 -2.63 4.60
C LEU A 37 10.21 -2.38 5.82
N THR A 38 10.78 -3.42 6.41
CA THR A 38 11.61 -3.31 7.63
C THR A 38 13.11 -3.23 7.35
N MET A 39 13.59 -3.80 6.25
CA MET A 39 15.02 -3.88 5.93
C MET A 39 15.45 -2.92 4.82
N GLY A 40 14.55 -2.54 3.90
CA GLY A 40 14.91 -1.79 2.72
C GLY A 40 14.96 -0.28 2.95
N ASP A 41 16.09 0.36 2.58
CA ASP A 41 16.16 1.82 2.45
C ASP A 41 15.25 2.31 1.31
N ARG A 42 15.22 1.54 0.22
CA ARG A 42 14.32 1.68 -0.92
C ARG A 42 13.82 0.31 -1.36
N ILE A 43 12.60 0.27 -1.85
CA ILE A 43 11.94 -0.95 -2.31
C ILE A 43 11.51 -0.74 -3.75
N ALA A 44 11.85 -1.70 -4.60
CA ALA A 44 11.33 -1.81 -5.96
C ALA A 44 10.21 -2.86 -5.97
N VAL A 45 8.98 -2.45 -6.29
CA VAL A 45 7.83 -3.35 -6.40
C VAL A 45 7.69 -3.78 -7.85
N LEU A 46 7.71 -5.09 -8.10
CA LEU A 46 7.56 -5.66 -9.44
C LEU A 46 6.26 -6.46 -9.53
N LYS A 47 5.67 -6.47 -10.72
CA LYS A 47 4.54 -7.31 -11.10
C LYS A 47 4.77 -7.83 -12.50
N ASP A 48 4.70 -9.15 -12.69
CA ASP A 48 4.86 -9.80 -14.01
C ASP A 48 6.15 -9.38 -14.74
N GLY A 49 7.25 -9.20 -13.99
CA GLY A 49 8.54 -8.74 -14.50
C GLY A 49 8.63 -7.24 -14.78
N VAL A 50 7.55 -6.48 -14.58
CA VAL A 50 7.49 -5.03 -14.81
C VAL A 50 7.61 -4.27 -13.49
N LEU A 51 8.50 -3.28 -13.45
CA LEU A 51 8.65 -2.37 -12.32
C LEU A 51 7.41 -1.48 -12.18
N GLN A 52 6.75 -1.53 -11.03
CA GLN A 52 5.54 -0.78 -10.73
C GLN A 52 5.84 0.54 -10.05
N GLN A 53 6.70 0.51 -9.02
CA GLN A 53 7.11 1.69 -8.26
C GLN A 53 8.44 1.41 -7.54
N VAL A 54 9.25 2.46 -7.38
CA VAL A 54 10.40 2.45 -6.47
C VAL A 54 10.25 3.62 -5.51
N GLY A 55 10.38 3.35 -4.22
CA GLY A 55 10.25 4.38 -3.19
C GLY A 55 10.82 3.92 -1.85
N THR A 56 10.76 4.79 -0.86
CA THR A 56 10.99 4.38 0.54
C THR A 56 9.79 3.56 1.03
N PRO A 57 9.92 2.76 2.10
CA PRO A 57 8.78 2.07 2.70
C PRO A 57 7.58 2.99 2.96
N ARG A 58 7.84 4.19 3.49
CA ARG A 58 6.80 5.20 3.77
C ARG A 58 6.14 5.72 2.50
N ASP A 59 6.91 5.98 1.45
CA ASP A 59 6.37 6.50 0.19
C ASP A 59 5.49 5.47 -0.52
N LEU A 60 5.93 4.20 -0.57
CA LEU A 60 5.11 3.12 -1.13
C LEU A 60 3.80 2.92 -0.37
N TYR A 61 3.81 3.14 0.95
CA TYR A 61 2.63 3.02 1.78
C TYR A 61 1.64 4.18 1.57
N ALA A 62 2.15 5.41 1.64
CA ALA A 62 1.36 6.63 1.67
C ALA A 62 0.97 7.16 0.28
N ASN A 63 1.82 6.95 -0.72
CA ASN A 63 1.63 7.46 -2.08
C ASN A 63 1.78 6.34 -3.13
N PRO A 64 0.94 5.30 -3.10
CA PRO A 64 0.98 4.26 -4.12
C PRO A 64 0.59 4.84 -5.49
N LYS A 65 1.41 4.58 -6.53
CA LYS A 65 1.21 5.12 -7.89
C LYS A 65 0.16 4.36 -8.71
N ASN A 66 -0.27 3.19 -8.26
CA ASN A 66 -1.30 2.42 -8.92
C ASN A 66 -2.00 1.48 -7.93
N VAL A 67 -3.14 0.94 -8.36
CA VAL A 67 -4.01 0.05 -7.57
C VAL A 67 -3.27 -1.21 -7.11
N PHE A 68 -2.34 -1.73 -7.91
CA PHE A 68 -1.57 -2.90 -7.51
C PHE A 68 -0.65 -2.60 -6.33
N VAL A 69 0.14 -1.52 -6.39
CA VAL A 69 1.01 -1.14 -5.26
C VAL A 69 0.17 -0.81 -4.02
N ALA A 70 -0.95 -0.12 -4.21
CA ALA A 70 -1.88 0.23 -3.13
C ALA A 70 -2.41 -1.02 -2.40
N GLY A 71 -2.83 -2.04 -3.15
CA GLY A 71 -3.32 -3.31 -2.60
C GLY A 71 -2.23 -4.26 -2.12
N PHE A 72 -1.01 -4.16 -2.67
CA PHE A 72 0.09 -5.07 -2.34
C PHE A 72 0.87 -4.64 -1.10
N ILE A 73 1.08 -3.34 -0.90
CA ILE A 73 1.83 -2.79 0.23
C ILE A 73 0.89 -2.49 1.39
N GLY A 74 1.10 -3.15 2.53
CA GLY A 74 0.32 -3.02 3.76
C GLY A 74 -0.21 -4.36 4.25
N SER A 75 -0.24 -4.54 5.58
CA SER A 75 -0.85 -5.71 6.21
C SER A 75 -1.67 -5.26 7.42
N PRO A 76 -3.01 -5.27 7.36
CA PRO A 76 -3.83 -5.77 6.25
C PRO A 76 -3.74 -4.90 4.97
N ALA A 77 -4.09 -5.47 3.82
CA ALA A 77 -4.07 -4.78 2.54
C ALA A 77 -5.06 -3.61 2.49
N MET A 78 -4.83 -2.64 1.60
CA MET A 78 -5.79 -1.56 1.36
C MET A 78 -7.14 -2.11 0.90
N ASN A 79 -8.23 -1.58 1.46
CA ASN A 79 -9.56 -1.86 0.95
C ASN A 79 -9.74 -1.14 -0.39
N LEU A 80 -10.05 -1.88 -1.44
CA LEU A 80 -10.23 -1.34 -2.78
C LEU A 80 -11.66 -1.58 -3.26
N PHE A 81 -12.32 -0.52 -3.69
CA PHE A 81 -13.71 -0.57 -4.12
C PHE A 81 -13.95 0.35 -5.32
N THR A 82 -14.91 -0.01 -6.16
CA THR A 82 -15.31 0.80 -7.31
C THR A 82 -16.54 1.62 -6.93
N ALA A 83 -16.53 2.90 -7.27
CA ALA A 83 -17.67 3.77 -7.07
C ALA A 83 -17.93 4.68 -8.26
N ASP A 84 -19.15 5.18 -8.32
CA ASP A 84 -19.57 6.16 -9.31
C ASP A 84 -19.14 7.56 -8.86
N LEU A 85 -18.54 8.30 -9.78
CA LEU A 85 -18.23 9.71 -9.63
C LEU A 85 -19.45 10.51 -10.08
N VAL A 86 -20.06 11.26 -9.17
CA VAL A 86 -21.28 12.04 -9.40
C VAL A 86 -21.03 13.53 -9.15
N GLU A 87 -21.97 14.38 -9.52
CA GLU A 87 -21.89 15.80 -9.17
C GLU A 87 -21.80 15.96 -7.65
N GLY A 88 -20.74 16.61 -7.18
CA GLY A 88 -20.48 16.82 -5.75
C GLY A 88 -19.57 15.78 -5.07
N GLY A 89 -19.22 14.67 -5.72
CA GLY A 89 -18.22 13.74 -5.18
C GLY A 89 -18.42 12.27 -5.54
N LEU A 90 -18.05 11.38 -4.63
CA LEU A 90 -18.16 9.93 -4.80
C LEU A 90 -19.46 9.40 -4.21
N LYS A 91 -20.20 8.64 -5.01
CA LYS A 91 -21.39 7.94 -4.52
C LYS A 91 -20.99 6.64 -3.82
N PHE A 92 -21.33 6.52 -2.55
CA PHE A 92 -21.12 5.35 -1.71
C PHE A 92 -22.44 4.92 -1.08
N GLY A 93 -23.00 3.79 -1.52
CA GLY A 93 -24.34 3.39 -1.06
C GLY A 93 -25.39 4.48 -1.32
N THR A 94 -25.96 5.02 -0.24
CA THR A 94 -26.91 6.14 -0.26
C THR A 94 -26.27 7.51 0.00
N ALA A 95 -24.98 7.55 0.38
CA ALA A 95 -24.26 8.78 0.66
C ALA A 95 -23.45 9.27 -0.55
N VAL A 96 -23.11 10.56 -0.53
CA VAL A 96 -22.12 11.15 -1.44
C VAL A 96 -21.01 11.76 -0.60
N ALA A 97 -19.81 11.18 -0.69
CA ALA A 97 -18.62 11.71 -0.05
C ALA A 97 -18.07 12.86 -0.89
N ALA A 98 -18.01 14.06 -0.30
CA ALA A 98 -17.52 15.24 -1.00
C ALA A 98 -16.03 15.08 -1.35
N ILE A 99 -15.69 15.38 -2.61
CA ILE A 99 -14.31 15.48 -3.10
C ILE A 99 -14.10 16.89 -3.63
N ASP A 100 -12.89 17.42 -3.46
CA ASP A 100 -12.51 18.70 -4.03
C ASP A 100 -12.63 18.70 -5.57
N ARG A 101 -12.96 19.86 -6.13
CA ARG A 101 -13.23 19.98 -7.57
C ARG A 101 -12.00 19.69 -8.42
N ASP A 102 -10.79 19.95 -7.92
CA ASP A 102 -9.56 19.76 -8.69
C ASP A 102 -9.28 18.27 -8.88
N THR A 103 -9.46 17.45 -7.84
CA THR A 103 -9.39 15.98 -7.91
C THR A 103 -10.47 15.41 -8.82
N MET A 104 -11.69 15.94 -8.77
CA MET A 104 -12.78 15.53 -9.66
C MET A 104 -12.45 15.85 -11.13
N ALA A 105 -11.87 17.03 -11.39
CA ALA A 105 -11.51 17.48 -12.73
C ALA A 105 -10.29 16.74 -13.31
N ALA A 106 -9.50 16.06 -12.47
CA ALA A 106 -8.33 15.29 -12.91
C ALA A 106 -8.69 14.02 -13.72
N THR A 107 -9.97 13.65 -13.79
CA THR A 107 -10.44 12.49 -14.55
C THR A 107 -11.74 12.77 -15.29
N SER A 108 -11.87 12.22 -16.49
CA SER A 108 -13.14 12.21 -17.24
C SER A 108 -13.94 10.93 -16.98
N ASN A 109 -13.46 10.03 -16.12
CA ASN A 109 -14.12 8.76 -15.86
C ASN A 109 -15.29 8.93 -14.89
N THR A 110 -16.41 8.29 -15.20
CA THR A 110 -17.60 8.26 -14.33
C THR A 110 -17.53 7.17 -13.26
N LYS A 111 -16.54 6.27 -13.35
CA LYS A 111 -16.24 5.25 -12.35
C LYS A 111 -14.78 5.32 -11.96
N VAL A 112 -14.53 5.25 -10.66
CA VAL A 112 -13.17 5.29 -10.11
C VAL A 112 -12.97 4.20 -9.07
N THR A 113 -11.72 3.77 -8.91
CA THR A 113 -11.31 2.91 -7.80
C THR A 113 -10.88 3.79 -6.64
N ILE A 114 -11.44 3.52 -5.47
CA ILE A 114 -11.08 4.19 -4.23
C ILE A 114 -10.37 3.16 -3.36
N GLY A 115 -9.34 3.65 -2.70
CA GLY A 115 -8.55 2.90 -1.75
C GLY A 115 -8.63 3.52 -0.36
N VAL A 116 -8.95 2.70 0.64
CA VAL A 116 -8.96 3.13 2.05
C VAL A 116 -8.16 2.14 2.88
N ARG A 117 -7.21 2.63 3.67
CA ARG A 117 -6.44 1.77 4.56
C ARG A 117 -7.32 1.25 5.70
N PRO A 118 -7.17 -0.01 6.13
CA PRO A 118 -7.98 -0.57 7.21
C PRO A 118 -7.95 0.26 8.49
N GLU A 119 -6.81 0.84 8.85
CA GLU A 119 -6.65 1.68 10.04
C GLU A 119 -7.34 3.05 9.94
N ASP A 120 -7.71 3.48 8.73
CA ASP A 120 -8.45 4.72 8.50
C ASP A 120 -9.97 4.51 8.57
N VAL A 121 -10.43 3.26 8.75
CA VAL A 121 -11.85 2.91 8.85
C VAL A 121 -12.24 2.68 10.31
N ARG A 122 -13.36 3.27 10.73
CA ARG A 122 -14.02 2.95 12.01
C ARG A 122 -15.42 2.43 11.75
N VAL A 123 -15.74 1.28 12.30
CA VAL A 123 -17.08 0.69 12.19
C VAL A 123 -18.00 1.37 13.20
N SER A 124 -19.12 1.91 12.71
CA SER A 124 -20.17 2.50 13.52
C SER A 124 -21.34 1.52 13.69
N SER A 125 -21.90 1.44 14.90
CA SER A 125 -23.09 0.64 15.20
C SER A 125 -24.40 1.44 15.19
N THR A 126 -24.33 2.77 15.04
CA THR A 126 -25.50 3.66 15.10
C THR A 126 -26.17 3.88 13.75
N GLY A 127 -25.64 3.27 12.67
CA GLY A 127 -26.07 3.52 11.29
C GLY A 127 -25.56 4.84 10.70
N GLU A 128 -24.76 5.59 11.46
CA GLU A 128 -24.07 6.80 10.97
C GLU A 128 -22.75 6.40 10.29
N GLY A 129 -22.61 6.74 9.01
CA GLY A 129 -21.46 6.40 8.17
C GLY A 129 -21.68 6.85 6.72
N LEU A 130 -20.75 6.46 5.84
CA LEU A 130 -20.92 6.54 4.39
C LEU A 130 -21.72 5.35 3.87
#